data_AF-Q9TYI3-F1
#
_entry.id   AF-Q9TYI3-F1
#
_cell.length_a   1.000
_cell.length_b   1.000
_cell.length_c   1.000
_cell.angle_alpha   90.00
_cell.angle_beta   90.00
_cell.angle_gamma   90.00
#
_symmetry.space_group_name_H-M   'P 1'
#
loop_
_entity.id
_entity.type
_entity.pdbx_description
1 polymer ?
#
loop_
_entity_poly.entity_id
_entity_poly.type
_entity_poly.pdbx_seq_one_letter_code
_entity_poly.pdbx_strand_id
1 'polypeptide(L)' 'CLYTDGKVKISDFGLTRNGTVYQIKPNTKSPIRWLAIETIKTMICSEKT' A
#
# COMPACT_ATOMS: atom_id res chain seq x y z
N CYS A 1 11.09 6.28 -3.23
CA CYS A 1 11.36 7.39 -2.29
C CYS A 1 12.21 8.43 -3.01
N LEU A 2 12.24 9.65 -2.50
CA LEU A 2 13.13 10.71 -2.96
C LEU A 2 14.07 11.07 -1.82
N TYR A 3 15.35 11.30 -2.12
CA TYR A 3 16.35 11.67 -1.13
C TYR A 3 16.91 13.05 -1.45
N THR A 4 16.82 13.99 -0.50
CA THR A 4 17.28 15.37 -0.66
C THR A 4 17.61 15.94 0.72
N ASP A 5 18.70 16.70 0.84
CA ASP A 5 19.13 17.38 2.07
C ASP A 5 19.22 16.46 3.30
N GLY A 6 19.75 15.24 3.12
CA GLY A 6 19.86 14.27 4.20
C GLY A 6 18.53 13.66 4.67
N LYS A 7 17.42 13.95 3.98
CA LYS A 7 16.07 13.49 4.35
C LYS A 7 15.50 12.55 3.28
N VAL A 8 14.90 11.46 3.74
CA VAL A 8 14.12 10.54 2.90
C VAL A 8 12.67 10.98 2.89
N LYS A 9 12.09 11.12 1.70
CA LYS A 9 10.68 11.42 1.49
C LYS A 9 9.98 10.19 0.91
N ILE A 10 8.91 9.74 1.56
CA ILE A 10 8.05 8.69 1.02
C ILE A 10 7.42 9.24 -0.27
N SER A 11 7.40 8.40 -1.30
CA SER A 11 6.88 8.71 -2.63
C SER A 11 6.09 7.50 -3.13
N ASP A 12 5.47 7.63 -4.30
CA ASP A 12 4.60 6.59 -4.91
C ASP A 12 3.28 6.38 -4.16
N PHE A 13 2.39 7.38 -4.28
CA PHE A 13 1.02 7.35 -3.73
C PHE A 13 -0.02 6.89 -4.76
N GLY A 14 0.39 6.33 -5.91
CA GLY A 14 -0.53 5.98 -7.01
C GLY A 14 -1.56 4.91 -6.63
N LEU A 15 -1.21 4.04 -5.69
CA LEU A 15 -2.10 3.00 -5.16
C LEU A 15 -2.79 3.41 -3.83
N THR A 16 -2.42 4.54 -3.23
CA THR A 16 -2.99 5.01 -1.96
C THR A 16 -4.47 5.37 -2.12
N ARG A 17 -5.26 5.15 -1.06
CA ARG A 17 -6.69 5.46 -1.00
C ARG A 17 -6.98 6.21 0.31
N ASN A 18 -7.93 7.14 0.26
CA ASN A 18 -8.43 7.79 1.46
C ASN A 18 -9.28 6.80 2.27
N GLY A 19 -9.09 6.79 3.59
CA GLY A 19 -9.79 5.89 4.52
C GLY A 19 -8.86 4.85 5.15
N THR A 20 -9.34 4.18 6.19
CA THR A 20 -8.56 3.21 6.98
C THR A 20 -8.63 1.79 6.45
N VAL A 21 -9.61 1.48 5.59
CA VAL A 21 -9.85 0.15 5.02
C VAL A 21 -10.22 0.29 3.55
N TYR A 22 -9.63 -0.56 2.70
CA TYR A 22 -9.89 -0.58 1.26
C TYR A 22 -9.95 -2.01 0.72
N GLN A 23 -11.02 -2.31 -0.04
CA GLN A 23 -11.16 -3.54 -0.79
C GLN A 23 -10.41 -3.44 -2.13
N ILE A 24 -9.41 -4.30 -2.32
CA ILE A 24 -8.62 -4.38 -3.55
C ILE A 24 -9.50 -4.97 -4.66
N LYS A 25 -9.51 -4.30 -5.82
CA LYS A 25 -10.24 -4.78 -6.99
C LYS A 25 -9.55 -6.02 -7.59
N PRO A 26 -10.30 -7.05 -8.02
CA PRO A 26 -9.75 -8.18 -8.76
C PRO A 26 -8.97 -7.72 -10.00
N ASN A 27 -7.96 -8.49 -10.40
CA ASN A 27 -7.12 -8.23 -11.59
C ASN A 27 -6.34 -6.90 -11.56
N THR A 28 -6.16 -6.28 -10.39
CA THR A 28 -5.26 -5.13 -10.24
C THR A 28 -3.84 -5.58 -9.90
N LYS A 29 -2.84 -4.90 -10.48
CA LYS A 29 -1.43 -5.16 -10.17
C LYS A 29 -1.12 -4.63 -8.77
N SER A 30 -0.52 -5.47 -7.92
CA SER A 30 -0.10 -5.13 -6.57
C SER A 30 1.28 -5.73 -6.27
N PRO A 31 2.08 -5.11 -5.38
CA PRO A 31 3.41 -5.59 -5.04
C PRO A 31 3.34 -6.79 -4.08
N ILE A 32 3.07 -7.99 -4.59
CA ILE A 32 2.74 -9.20 -3.80
C ILE A 32 3.73 -9.49 -2.66
N ARG A 33 5.04 -9.29 -2.87
CA ARG A 33 6.07 -9.56 -1.84
C ARG A 33 6.06 -8.59 -0.66
N TRP A 34 5.36 -7.47 -0.79
CA TRP A 34 5.23 -6.43 0.25
C TRP A 34 3.81 -6.37 0.83
N LEU A 35 2.91 -7.27 0.43
CA LEU A 35 1.57 -7.34 1.01
C LEU A 35 1.58 -8.11 2.32
N ALA A 36 0.80 -7.63 3.28
CA ALA A 36 0.53 -8.38 4.49
C ALA A 36 -0.28 -9.64 4.17
N ILE A 37 -0.13 -10.68 4.99
CA ILE A 37 -0.72 -12.00 4.72
C ILE A 37 -2.25 -11.96 4.68
N GLU A 38 -2.87 -11.16 5.53
CA GLU A 38 -4.31 -10.93 5.57
C GLU A 38 -4.79 -10.22 4.31
N THR A 39 -3.99 -9.31 3.74
CA THR A 39 -4.34 -8.63 2.49
C THR A 39 -4.34 -9.61 1.33
N ILE A 40 -3.42 -10.58 1.30
CA ILE A 40 -3.42 -11.64 0.28
C ILE A 40 -4.64 -12.56 0.42
N LYS A 41 -5.03 -12.89 1.66
CA LYS A 41 -6.15 -13.81 1.93
C LYS A 41 -7.53 -13.19 1.72
N THR A 42 -7.69 -11.92 2.09
CA THR A 42 -8.99 -11.24 2.14
C THR A 42 -9.18 -10.20 1.04
N MET A 43 -8.10 -9.84 0.34
CA MET A 43 -8.06 -8.70 -0.58
C MET A 43 -8.42 -7.37 0.10
N ILE A 44 -8.22 -7.27 1.42
CA ILE A 44 -8.44 -6.06 2.21
C ILE A 44 -7.09 -5.47 2.63
N CYS A 45 -6.88 -4.20 2.29
CA CYS A 45 -5.80 -3.40 2.83
C CYS A 45 -6.36 -2.52 3.96
N SER A 46 -5.70 -2.50 5.12
CA SER A 46 -6.07 -1.60 6.21
C SER A 46 -4.84 -0.91 6.78
N GLU A 47 -5.06 0.27 7.35
CA GLU A 47 -4.10 0.82 8.31
C GLU A 47 -4.00 -0.16 9.49
N LYS A 48 -2.77 -0.49 9.89
CA LYS A 48 -2.50 -1.33 11.06
C LYS A 48 -2.19 -0.42 12.22
N THR A 49 -2.93 -0.60 13.30
CA THR A 49 -2.71 0.08 14.58
C THR A 49 -1.62 -0.62 15.36
#